data_AF-A0A4R6CSB3-F1
#
_entry.id   AF-A0A4R6CSB3-F1
#
_cell.length_a   1.000
_cell.length_b   1.000
_cell.length_c   1.000
_cell.angle_alpha   90.00
_cell.angle_beta   90.00
_cell.angle_gamma   90.00
#
_symmetry.space_group_name_H-M   'P 1'
#
loop_
_entity.id
_entity.type
_entity.pdbx_description
1 polymer ?
#
loop_
_entity_poly.entity_id
_entity_poly.type
_entity_poly.pdbx_seq_one_letter_code
_entity_poly.pdbx_strand_id
1 'polypeptide(L)' 'MKSLKNYGPLIILVLLIDTIAEFIGMQVFKIGKIEVSILPLVFAVILAIIIYLLPLKPIKQLYNDKRVKFAGKYMSLIM' A
#
# COMPACT_ATOMS: atom_id res chain seq x y z
N MET A 1 -17.69 13.10 12.48
CA MET A 1 -16.78 13.38 11.34
C MET A 1 -15.30 13.64 11.68
N LYS A 2 -14.85 13.66 12.95
CA LYS A 2 -13.41 13.85 13.30
C LYS A 2 -12.51 12.66 12.90
N SER A 3 -13.03 11.42 12.97
CA SER A 3 -12.28 10.21 12.62
C SER A 3 -11.93 10.16 11.12
N LEU A 4 -12.90 10.47 10.24
CA LEU A 4 -12.70 10.49 8.79
C LEU A 4 -11.63 11.49 8.34
N LYS A 5 -11.58 12.69 8.94
CA LYS A 5 -10.53 13.68 8.64
C LYS A 5 -9.12 13.19 9.01
N ASN A 6 -9.00 12.32 10.01
CA ASN A 6 -7.72 11.85 10.49
C ASN A 6 -7.19 10.62 9.75
N TYR A 7 -8.06 9.71 9.28
CA TYR A 7 -7.63 8.49 8.58
C TYR A 7 -7.91 8.51 7.07
N GLY A 8 -8.85 9.34 6.62
CA GLY A 8 -9.25 9.46 5.22
C GLY A 8 -8.07 9.65 4.25
N PRO A 9 -7.12 10.57 4.52
CA PRO A 9 -5.96 10.74 3.64
C PRO A 9 -5.09 9.49 3.48
N LEU A 10 -4.96 8.67 4.53
CA LEU A 10 -4.22 7.40 4.45
C LEU A 10 -5.01 6.37 3.62
N ILE A 11 -6.32 6.28 3.84
CA ILE A 11 -7.19 5.35 3.12
C ILE A 11 -7.18 5.69 1.62
N ILE A 12 -7.30 6.97 1.26
CA ILE A 12 -7.21 7.42 -0.14
C ILE A 12 -5.85 7.04 -0.75
N LEU A 13 -4.76 7.25 -0.02
CA LEU A 13 -3.43 6.86 -0.50
C LEU A 13 -3.33 5.35 -0.77
N VAL A 14 -3.80 4.52 0.17
CA VAL A 14 -3.77 3.06 0.01
C VAL A 14 -4.63 2.62 -1.17
N LEU A 15 -5.85 3.14 -1.30
CA LEU A 15 -6.73 2.83 -2.43
C LEU A 15 -6.10 3.23 -3.77
N LEU A 16 -5.41 4.36 -3.83
CA LEU A 16 -4.69 4.78 -5.05
C LEU A 16 -3.53 3.83 -5.37
N ILE A 17 -2.74 3.44 -4.37
CA ILE A 17 -1.64 2.48 -4.54
C ILE A 17 -2.18 1.14 -5.04
N ASP A 18 -3.23 0.63 -4.41
CA ASP A 18 -3.86 -0.64 -4.78
C ASP A 18 -4.46 -0.57 -6.18
N THR A 19 -5.12 0.53 -6.54
CA THR A 19 -5.66 0.74 -7.90
C THR A 19 -4.54 0.71 -8.95
N ILE A 20 -3.42 1.40 -8.70
CA ILE A 20 -2.27 1.39 -9.61
C ILE A 20 -1.68 -0.02 -9.72
N ALA A 21 -1.57 -0.73 -8.60
CA ALA A 21 -1.07 -2.09 -8.56
C ALA A 21 -1.98 -3.09 -9.29
N GLU A 22 -3.30 -2.97 -9.12
CA GLU A 22 -4.29 -3.76 -9.86
C GLU A 22 -4.26 -3.47 -11.36
N PHE A 23 -4.01 -2.22 -11.74
CA PHE A 23 -3.84 -1.85 -13.15
C PHE A 23 -2.59 -2.48 -13.79
N ILE A 24 -1.52 -2.69 -13.01
CA ILE A 24 -0.35 -3.48 -13.46
C ILE A 24 -0.74 -4.95 -13.67
N GLY A 25 -1.68 -5.46 -12.88
CA GLY A 25 -2.19 -6.81 -13.00
C GLY A 25 -1.20 -7.89 -12.53
N MET A 26 -1.61 -9.15 -12.70
CA MET A 26 -0.76 -10.29 -12.39
C MET A 26 0.29 -10.47 -13.48
N GLN A 27 1.55 -10.56 -13.08
CA GLN A 27 2.67 -10.73 -14.00
C GLN A 27 3.26 -12.11 -13.81
N VAL A 28 3.36 -12.91 -14.88
CA VAL A 28 3.93 -14.26 -14.81
C VAL A 28 5.26 -14.27 -15.56
N PHE A 29 6.33 -14.56 -14.83
CA PHE A 29 7.68 -14.64 -15.37
C PHE A 29 8.13 -16.10 -15.40
N LYS A 30 8.67 -16.53 -16.54
CA LYS A 30 9.29 -17.85 -16.67
C LYS A 30 10.79 -17.71 -16.50
N ILE A 31 11.34 -18.34 -15.47
CA ILE A 31 12.78 -18.38 -15.21
C ILE A 31 13.22 -19.84 -15.43
N GLY A 32 13.70 -20.13 -16.65
CA GLY A 32 14.07 -21.49 -17.05
C GLY A 32 12.85 -22.42 -17.11
N LYS A 33 12.76 -23.36 -16.15
CA LYS A 33 11.62 -24.30 -16.01
C LYS A 33 10.63 -23.91 -14.92
N ILE A 34 10.90 -22.84 -14.17
CA ILE A 34 10.07 -22.39 -13.04
C ILE A 34 9.23 -21.20 -13.51
N GLU A 35 7.93 -21.25 -13.22
CA GLU A 35 7.02 -20.12 -13.43
C GLU A 35 6.81 -19.40 -12.10
N VAL A 36 7.09 -18.11 -12.08
CA VAL A 36 6.89 -17.23 -10.92
C VAL A 36 5.79 -16.26 -11.26
N SER A 37 4.66 -16.37 -10.56
CA SER A 37 3.57 -15.40 -10.63
C SER A 37 3.75 -14.33 -9.57
N ILE A 38 3.75 -13.07 -10.01
CA ILE A 38 3.80 -11.90 -9.14
C ILE A 38 2.38 -11.34 -9.08
N LEU A 39 1.82 -11.37 -7.88
CA LEU A 39 0.51 -10.78 -7.61
C LEU A 39 0.58 -9.24 -7.65
N PRO A 40 -0.52 -8.57 -8.06
CA PRO A 40 -0.68 -7.12 -7.93
C PRO A 40 -0.25 -6.58 -6.55
N LEU A 41 -0.58 -7.30 -5.49
CA LEU A 41 -0.24 -6.94 -4.11
C LEU A 41 1.26 -6.68 -3.88
N VAL A 42 2.15 -7.43 -4.57
CA VAL A 42 3.60 -7.22 -4.45
C VAL A 42 3.98 -5.84 -5.00
N PHE A 43 3.37 -5.42 -6.11
CA PHE A 43 3.57 -4.09 -6.66
C PHE A 43 3.02 -3.01 -5.72
N ALA A 44 1.87 -3.23 -5.09
CA ALA A 44 1.31 -2.30 -4.10
C ALA A 44 2.29 -2.07 -2.93
N VAL A 45 2.88 -3.14 -2.39
CA VAL A 45 3.88 -3.05 -1.32
C VAL A 45 5.11 -2.27 -1.77
N ILE A 46 5.65 -2.56 -2.96
CA ILE A 46 6.82 -1.86 -3.51
C ILE A 46 6.51 -0.37 -3.69
N LEU A 47 5.35 -0.03 -4.26
CA LEU A 47 4.90 1.36 -4.42
C LEU A 47 4.77 2.08 -3.08
N ALA A 48 4.18 1.43 -2.07
CA ALA A 48 4.07 1.99 -0.73
C ALA A 48 5.44 2.30 -0.10
N ILE A 49 6.41 1.39 -0.27
CA ILE A 49 7.79 1.59 0.19
C ILE A 49 8.43 2.79 -0.53
N ILE A 50 8.33 2.85 -1.86
CA ILE A 50 8.88 3.95 -2.67
C ILE A 50 8.28 5.29 -2.23
N ILE A 51 6.94 5.35 -2.08
CA ILE A 51 6.23 6.55 -1.64
C ILE A 51 6.71 6.99 -0.26
N TYR A 52 6.84 6.06 0.68
CA TYR A 52 7.33 6.36 2.03
C TYR A 52 8.76 6.92 2.05
N LEU A 53 9.63 6.43 1.17
CA LEU A 53 11.02 6.87 1.06
C LEU A 53 11.15 8.31 0.50
N LEU A 54 10.11 8.85 -0.13
CA LEU A 54 10.13 10.22 -0.64
C LEU A 54 10.33 11.21 0.53
N PRO A 55 11.25 12.19 0.43
CA PRO A 55 11.53 13.15 1.50
C PRO A 55 10.45 14.25 1.62
N LEU A 56 9.19 13.95 1.29
CA LEU A 56 8.09 14.90 1.30
C LEU A 56 7.41 14.91 2.67
N LYS A 57 7.41 16.08 3.32
CA LYS A 57 6.71 16.32 4.60
C LYS A 57 5.25 15.82 4.64
N PRO A 58 4.39 16.07 3.63
CA PRO A 58 3.00 15.62 3.69
C PRO A 58 2.91 14.09 3.74
N ILE A 59 3.74 13.38 2.97
CA ILE A 59 3.76 11.91 2.95
C ILE A 59 4.16 11.39 4.33
N LYS A 60 5.25 11.89 4.91
CA LYS A 60 5.68 11.46 6.25
C LYS A 60 4.62 11.70 7.34
N GLN A 61 3.84 12.79 7.24
CA GLN A 61 2.72 13.04 8.14
C GLN A 61 1.59 12.01 8.00
N LEU A 62 1.47 11.37 6.82
CA LEU A 62 0.51 10.29 6.61
C LEU A 62 0.87 9.02 7.39
N TYR A 63 2.15 8.77 7.64
CA TYR A 63 2.66 7.58 8.34
C TYR A 63 2.91 7.80 9.85
N ASN A 64 2.09 8.64 10.51
CA ASN A 64 2.23 8.83 11.96
C ASN A 64 1.82 7.59 12.79
N ASP A 65 2.28 7.52 14.04
CA ASP A 65 2.06 6.37 14.93
C ASP A 65 0.58 5.98 15.09
N LYS A 66 -0.33 6.97 15.11
CA LYS A 66 -1.78 6.71 15.26
C LYS A 66 -2.35 6.00 14.04
N ARG A 67 -1.91 6.39 12.84
CA ARG A 67 -2.32 5.82 11.56
C ARG A 67 -1.70 4.46 11.32
N VAL A 68 -0.44 4.27 11.70
CA VAL A 68 0.24 2.96 11.64
C VAL A 68 -0.40 1.97 12.63
N LYS A 69 -0.65 2.38 13.88
CA LYS A 69 -1.36 1.54 14.86
C LYS A 69 -2.79 1.20 14.42
N PHE A 70 -3.47 2.14 13.78
CA PHE A 70 -4.77 1.89 13.16
C PHE A 70 -4.63 0.81 12.07
N ALA A 71 -3.75 1.02 11.09
CA ALA A 71 -3.52 0.04 10.02
C ALA A 71 -3.17 -1.35 10.58
N GLY A 72 -2.23 -1.45 11.52
CA GLY A 72 -1.85 -2.74 12.13
C GLY A 72 -2.99 -3.41 12.90
N LYS A 73 -3.82 -2.65 13.64
CA LYS A 73 -4.98 -3.20 14.37
C LYS A 73 -6.04 -3.77 13.42
N TYR A 74 -6.27 -3.13 12.28
CA TYR A 74 -7.28 -3.55 11.31
C TYR A 74 -6.72 -4.46 10.20
N MET A 75 -5.40 -4.58 10.06
CA MET A 75 -4.77 -5.50 9.11
C MET A 75 -5.12 -6.96 9.43
N SER A 76 -5.16 -7.32 10.71
CA SER A 76 -5.60 -8.65 11.17
C SER A 76 -7.10 -8.92 10.97
N LEU A 77 -7.90 -7.90 10.61
CA LEU A 77 -9.31 -8.06 10.26
C LEU A 77 -9.51 -8.26 8.74
N ILE A 78 -8.50 -7.96 7.93
CA ILE A 78 -8.55 -8.01 6.46
C ILE A 78 -7.82 -9.26 5.93
N MET A 79 -6.81 -9.76 6.64
CA MET A 79 -6.20 -11.08 6.38
C MET A 79 -7.11 -12.21 6.85
#